data_AF-X0TW98-F1
#
_entry.id   AF-X0TW98-F1
#
_cell.length_a   1.000
_cell.length_b   1.000
_cell.length_c   1.000
_cell.angle_alpha   90.00
_cell.angle_beta   90.00
_cell.angle_gamma   90.00
#
_symmetry.space_group_name_H-M   'P 1'
#
loop_
_entity.id
_entity.type
_entity.pdbx_description
1 polymer ?
#
loop_
_entity_poly.entity_id
_entity_poly.type
_entity_poly.pdbx_seq_one_letter_code
_entity_poly.pdbx_strand_id
1 'polypeptide(L)'
;MITLHQFQVSPFCDKIRRILHWKRLDYRIQEVPLARALSVRRINPIGKLPCLEHDGRFVADSTDIAYYLEENFPEPPILPKDPVQRALCHLLDDWADESLYFYEMRLRFTLPHNARKW
;
A
#
# COMPACT_ATOMS: atom_id res chain seq x y z
N MET A 1 -15.06 -8.31 -5.98
CA MET A 1 -15.17 -7.20 -5.00
C MET A 1 -13.80 -6.95 -4.40
N ILE A 2 -13.36 -5.68 -4.31
CA ILE A 2 -12.04 -5.32 -3.77
C ILE A 2 -12.12 -5.10 -2.25
N THR A 3 -11.24 -5.75 -1.49
CA THR A 3 -11.03 -5.50 -0.07
C THR A 3 -9.56 -5.18 0.19
N LEU A 4 -9.29 -4.03 0.80
CA LEU A 4 -7.96 -3.67 1.26
C LEU A 4 -7.81 -4.03 2.74
N HIS A 5 -7.01 -5.05 3.02
CA HIS A 5 -6.55 -5.36 4.37
C HIS A 5 -5.43 -4.38 4.72
N GLN A 6 -5.63 -3.55 5.74
CA GLN A 6 -4.70 -2.46 6.06
C GLN A 6 -4.49 -2.22 7.55
N PHE A 7 -3.44 -1.44 7.83
CA PHE A 7 -3.27 -0.72 9.08
C PHE A 7 -3.23 0.78 8.75
N GLN A 8 -4.17 1.56 9.27
CA GLN A 8 -4.46 2.93 8.82
C GLN A 8 -3.24 3.86 8.79
N VAL A 9 -2.30 3.68 9.73
CA VAL A 9 -1.12 4.54 9.84
C VAL A 9 0.03 4.15 8.91
N SER A 10 -0.05 2.99 8.26
CA SER A 10 0.99 2.52 7.35
C SER A 10 1.03 3.38 6.08
N PRO A 11 2.18 3.97 5.70
CA PRO A 11 2.30 4.75 4.47
C PRO A 11 2.07 3.88 3.23
N PHE A 12 2.46 2.60 3.28
CA PHE A 12 2.22 1.64 2.20
C PHE A 12 0.72 1.35 2.00
N CYS A 13 -0.07 1.33 3.08
CA CYS A 13 -1.52 1.23 2.98
C CYS A 13 -2.14 2.52 2.43
N ASP A 14 -1.59 3.69 2.79
CA ASP A 14 -2.01 4.98 2.24
C ASP A 14 -1.76 5.07 0.72
N LYS A 15 -0.59 4.61 0.25
CA LYS A 15 -0.24 4.48 -1.17
C LYS A 15 -1.35 3.74 -1.94
N ILE A 16 -1.78 2.58 -1.46
CA ILE A 16 -2.85 1.80 -2.11
C ILE A 16 -4.21 2.48 -2.04
N ARG A 17 -4.59 3.07 -0.90
CA ARG A 17 -5.86 3.83 -0.81
C ARG A 17 -5.91 4.99 -1.81
N ARG A 18 -4.79 5.69 -2.02
CA ARG A 18 -4.67 6.77 -3.01
C ARG A 18 -4.80 6.24 -4.43
N ILE A 19 -4.17 5.12 -4.75
CA ILE A 19 -4.29 4.48 -6.07
C ILE A 19 -5.74 4.04 -6.32
N LEU A 20 -6.38 3.37 -5.37
CA LEU A 20 -7.79 2.95 -5.49
C LEU A 20 -8.72 4.15 -5.69
N HIS A 21 -8.49 5.25 -4.95
CA HIS A 21 -9.23 6.49 -5.11
C HIS A 21 -9.00 7.15 -6.48
N TRP A 22 -7.73 7.25 -6.92
CA TRP A 22 -7.37 7.77 -8.24
C TRP A 22 -8.06 6.97 -9.35
N LYS A 23 -8.02 5.64 -9.25
CA LYS A 23 -8.66 4.72 -10.18
C LYS A 23 -10.20 4.69 -10.08
N ARG A 24 -10.77 5.38 -9.09
CA ARG A 24 -12.23 5.43 -8.83
C ARG A 24 -12.84 4.05 -8.63
N LEU A 25 -12.10 3.16 -7.97
CA LEU A 25 -12.56 1.81 -7.68
C LEU A 25 -13.30 1.79 -6.35
N ASP A 26 -14.45 1.13 -6.31
CA ASP A 26 -15.13 0.83 -5.06
C ASP A 26 -14.37 -0.28 -4.31
N TYR A 27 -14.07 -0.04 -3.03
CA TYR A 27 -13.38 -0.99 -2.19
C TYR A 27 -13.86 -0.93 -0.75
N ARG A 28 -13.68 -2.04 -0.03
CA ARG A 28 -13.87 -2.10 1.42
C ARG A 28 -12.53 -2.04 2.13
N ILE A 29 -12.52 -1.45 3.32
CA ILE A 29 -11.37 -1.50 4.22
C ILE A 29 -11.62 -2.57 5.26
N GLN A 30 -10.67 -3.50 5.38
CA GLN A 30 -10.57 -4.42 6.50
C GLN A 30 -9.39 -3.99 7.37
N GLU A 31 -9.70 -3.33 8.49
CA GLU A 31 -8.66 -2.92 9.43
C GLU A 31 -8.09 -4.14 10.15
N VAL A 32 -6.76 -4.23 10.21
CA VAL A 32 -6.03 -5.26 10.95
C VAL A 32 -5.32 -4.58 12.13
N PRO A 33 -5.80 -4.79 13.36
CA PRO A 33 -5.17 -4.22 14.55
C PRO A 33 -3.72 -4.71 14.70
N LEU A 34 -2.84 -3.86 15.24
CA LEU A 34 -1.43 -4.21 15.48
C LEU A 34 -1.28 -5.48 16.36
N ALA A 35 -2.15 -5.64 17.36
CA ALA A 35 -2.21 -6.83 18.22
C ALA A 35 -2.52 -8.13 17.45
N ARG A 36 -3.06 -8.02 16.23
CA ARG A 36 -3.38 -9.11 15.32
C ARG A 36 -2.47 -9.12 14.09
N ALA A 37 -1.33 -8.43 14.09
CA ALA A 37 -0.38 -8.47 12.97
C ALA A 37 0.04 -9.91 12.60
N LEU A 38 0.15 -10.81 13.59
CA LEU A 38 0.44 -12.23 13.33
C LEU A 38 -0.67 -12.95 12.54
N SER A 39 -1.93 -12.49 12.60
CA SER A 39 -3.00 -13.06 11.78
C SER A 39 -2.91 -12.66 10.32
N VAL A 40 -2.12 -11.64 9.96
CA VAL A 40 -1.84 -11.29 8.55
C VAL A 40 -1.20 -12.47 7.81
N ARG A 41 -0.44 -13.32 8.51
CA ARG A 41 0.14 -14.54 7.94
C ARG A 41 -0.88 -15.52 7.36
N ARG A 42 -2.14 -15.44 7.78
CA ARG A 42 -3.24 -16.25 7.23
C ARG A 42 -3.71 -15.74 5.87
N ILE A 43 -3.43 -14.48 5.55
CA ILE A 43 -3.84 -13.78 4.34
C ILE A 43 -2.66 -13.73 3.35
N ASN A 44 -1.47 -13.44 3.87
CA ASN A 44 -0.23 -13.34 3.10
C ASN A 44 0.92 -13.96 3.93
N PRO A 45 1.67 -14.95 3.42
CA PRO A 45 2.74 -15.62 4.16
C PRO A 45 3.85 -14.68 4.67
N ILE A 46 4.07 -13.53 4.02
CA ILE A 46 5.06 -12.52 4.44
C ILE A 46 4.62 -11.83 5.75
N GLY A 47 3.32 -11.80 6.05
CA GLY A 47 2.79 -11.21 7.29
C GLY A 47 2.87 -9.68 7.32
N LYS A 48 2.97 -9.03 6.16
CA LYS A 48 2.99 -7.57 6.00
C LYS A 48 1.68 -7.07 5.37
N LEU A 49 1.36 -5.82 5.68
CA LEU A 49 0.28 -5.03 5.07
C LEU A 49 0.89 -3.91 4.23
N PRO A 50 0.22 -3.45 3.15
CA PRO A 50 -1.13 -3.82 2.72
C PRO A 50 -1.23 -5.23 2.11
N CYS A 51 -2.46 -5.76 2.09
CA CYS A 51 -2.82 -6.90 1.26
C CYS A 51 -4.17 -6.63 0.59
N LEU A 52 -4.20 -6.72 -0.74
CA LEU A 52 -5.40 -6.53 -1.55
C LEU A 52 -6.04 -7.90 -1.80
N GLU A 53 -7.32 -8.02 -1.50
CA GLU A 53 -8.15 -9.15 -1.91
C GLU A 53 -9.03 -8.73 -3.09
N HIS A 54 -8.96 -9.48 -4.18
CA HIS A 54 -9.84 -9.30 -5.33
C HIS A 54 -10.27 -10.67 -5.85
N ASP A 55 -11.58 -10.93 -5.81
CA ASP A 55 -12.21 -12.18 -6.28
C ASP A 55 -11.59 -13.45 -5.68
N GLY A 56 -11.35 -13.41 -4.36
CA GLY A 56 -10.79 -14.52 -3.59
C GLY A 56 -9.28 -14.71 -3.75
N ARG A 57 -8.60 -13.84 -4.52
CA ARG A 57 -7.15 -13.84 -4.68
C ARG A 57 -6.53 -12.73 -3.86
N PHE A 58 -5.37 -13.01 -3.28
CA PHE A 58 -4.63 -12.07 -2.46
C PHE A 58 -3.36 -11.62 -3.18
N VAL A 59 -3.14 -10.31 -3.20
CA VAL A 59 -1.90 -9.67 -3.65
C VAL A 59 -1.35 -8.89 -2.47
N ALA A 60 -0.07 -9.07 -2.17
CA ALA A 60 0.61 -8.36 -1.11
C ALA A 60 1.76 -7.53 -1.69
N ASP A 61 2.35 -6.69 -0.85
CA ASP A 61 3.31 -5.66 -1.24
C ASP A 61 2.66 -4.47 -1.97
N SER A 62 2.99 -3.25 -1.55
CA SER A 62 2.30 -2.07 -2.09
C SER A 62 2.67 -1.76 -3.54
N THR A 63 3.85 -2.19 -4.00
CA THR A 63 4.29 -2.01 -5.36
C THR A 63 3.63 -3.05 -6.27
N ASP A 64 3.62 -4.31 -5.85
CA ASP A 64 2.95 -5.38 -6.60
C ASP A 64 1.43 -5.16 -6.68
N ILE A 65 0.80 -4.68 -5.61
CA ILE A 65 -0.62 -4.28 -5.64
C ILE A 65 -0.84 -3.14 -6.64
N ALA A 66 0.06 -2.15 -6.72
CA ALA A 66 -0.06 -1.05 -7.68
C ALA A 66 0.00 -1.56 -9.13
N TYR A 67 0.95 -2.45 -9.44
CA TYR A 67 1.05 -3.09 -10.77
C TYR A 67 -0.17 -3.95 -11.08
N TYR A 68 -0.63 -4.75 -10.12
CA TYR A 68 -1.85 -5.54 -10.25
C TYR A 68 -3.07 -4.66 -10.61
N LEU A 69 -3.22 -3.54 -9.93
CA LEU A 69 -4.31 -2.59 -10.20
C LEU A 69 -4.15 -1.90 -11.57
N GLU A 70 -2.93 -1.62 -12.01
CA GLU A 70 -2.68 -1.09 -13.36
C GLU A 70 -3.07 -2.10 -14.45
N GLU A 71 -2.77 -3.38 -14.27
CA GLU A 71 -3.09 -4.42 -15.25
C GLU A 71 -4.58 -4.73 -15.32
N ASN A 72 -5.26 -4.80 -14.17
CA ASN A 72 -6.67 -5.18 -14.11
C ASN A 72 -7.64 -3.99 -14.26
N PHE A 73 -7.18 -2.78 -13.94
CA PHE A 73 -7.96 -1.54 -14.01
C PHE A 73 -7.11 -0.44 -14.65
N PRO A 74 -6.84 -0.51 -15.97
CA PRO A 74 -5.85 0.33 -16.63
C PRO A 74 -6.23 1.82 -16.68
N GLU A 75 -7.49 2.17 -16.46
CA GLU A 75 -7.97 3.54 -16.56
C GLU A 75 -8.57 4.05 -15.23
N PRO A 76 -8.17 5.26 -14.77
CA PRO A 76 -7.02 6.05 -15.24
C PRO A 76 -5.66 5.37 -14.94
N PRO A 77 -4.64 5.59 -15.78
CA PRO A 77 -3.32 5.00 -15.60
C PRO A 77 -2.61 5.60 -14.39
N ILE A 78 -1.78 4.80 -13.73
CA ILE A 78 -0.83 5.29 -12.71
C ILE A 78 0.62 5.24 -13.17
N LEU A 79 0.89 4.55 -14.29
CA LEU A 79 2.24 4.38 -14.82
C LEU A 79 2.41 5.07 -16.18
N PRO A 80 3.60 5.64 -16.47
CA PRO A 80 3.94 6.10 -17.81
C PRO A 80 3.93 4.97 -18.84
N LYS A 81 3.60 5.32 -20.09
CA LYS A 81 3.65 4.39 -21.24
C LYS A 81 5.06 4.21 -21.78
N ASP A 82 5.89 5.25 -21.69
CA ASP A 82 7.29 5.19 -22.12
C ASP A 82 8.10 4.27 -21.18
N PRO A 83 8.85 3.29 -21.70
CA PRO A 83 9.58 2.34 -20.87
C PRO A 83 10.63 2.98 -19.95
N VAL A 84 11.31 4.04 -20.42
CA VAL A 84 12.34 4.73 -19.62
C VAL A 84 11.69 5.50 -18.48
N GLN A 85 10.59 6.21 -18.75
CA GLN A 85 9.82 6.89 -17.71
C GLN A 85 9.19 5.90 -16.72
N ARG A 86 8.73 4.73 -17.19
CA ARG A 86 8.19 3.69 -16.32
C ARG A 86 9.27 3.11 -15.39
N ALA A 87 10.49 2.90 -15.89
CA ALA A 87 11.63 2.51 -15.07
C ALA A 87 11.99 3.58 -14.02
N LEU A 88 11.98 4.87 -14.41
CA LEU A 88 12.18 5.97 -13.47
C LEU A 88 11.08 6.05 -12.42
N CYS A 89 9.82 5.83 -12.81
CA CYS A 89 8.69 5.77 -11.89
C CYS A 89 8.89 4.69 -10.84
N HIS A 90 9.32 3.50 -11.25
CA HIS A 90 9.62 2.40 -10.34
C HIS A 90 10.80 2.72 -9.42
N LEU A 91 11.88 3.31 -9.95
CA LEU A 91 13.03 3.72 -9.15
C LEU A 91 12.64 4.73 -8.05
N LEU A 92 11.77 5.70 -8.38
CA LEU A 92 11.29 6.69 -7.41
C LEU A 92 10.39 6.07 -6.34
N ASP A 93 9.56 5.11 -6.74
CA ASP A 93 8.70 4.35 -5.83
C ASP A 93 9.52 3.53 -4.83
N ASP A 94 10.50 2.78 -5.32
CA ASP A 94 11.43 1.98 -4.52
C ASP A 94 12.27 2.86 -3.57
N TRP A 95 12.83 3.96 -4.09
CA TRP A 95 13.58 4.92 -3.27
C TRP A 95 12.71 5.51 -2.15
N ALA A 96 11.44 5.85 -2.44
CA ALA A 96 10.53 6.40 -1.44
C ALA A 96 10.21 5.35 -0.36
N ASP A 97 9.93 4.12 -0.76
CA ASP A 97 9.60 3.01 0.15
C ASP A 97 10.78 2.68 1.08
N GLU A 98 12.01 2.69 0.57
CA GLU A 98 13.23 2.35 1.34
C GLU A 98 13.84 3.54 2.09
N SER A 99 13.67 4.78 1.61
CA SER A 99 14.30 5.95 2.24
C SER A 99 13.33 6.70 3.15
N LEU A 100 12.13 7.05 2.65
CA LEU A 100 11.22 7.95 3.36
C LEU A 100 10.52 7.27 4.54
N TYR A 101 10.37 5.94 4.48
CA TYR A 101 9.77 5.16 5.57
C TYR A 101 10.45 5.41 6.92
N PHE A 102 11.79 5.44 6.97
CA PHE A 102 12.51 5.64 8.24
C PHE A 102 12.31 7.05 8.81
N TYR A 103 12.23 8.07 7.96
CA TYR A 103 11.89 9.42 8.38
C TYR A 103 10.46 9.48 8.91
N GLU A 104 9.52 8.86 8.21
CA GLU A 104 8.12 8.82 8.60
C GLU A 104 7.94 8.15 9.98
N MET A 105 8.58 7.01 10.21
CA MET A 105 8.61 6.33 11.51
C MET A 105 9.18 7.22 12.62
N ARG A 106 10.31 7.88 12.35
CA ARG A 106 10.97 8.80 13.30
C ARG A 106 10.06 9.98 13.65
N LEU A 107 9.50 10.63 12.62
CA LEU A 107 8.67 11.82 12.78
C LEU A 107 7.35 11.49 13.48
N ARG A 108 6.74 10.33 13.16
CA ARG A 108 5.46 9.92 13.72
C ARG A 108 5.58 9.46 15.18
N PHE A 109 6.49 8.53 15.45
CA PHE A 109 6.49 7.81 16.72
C PHE A 109 7.49 8.33 17.73
N THR A 110 8.53 9.07 17.32
CA THR A 110 9.54 9.55 18.27
C THR A 110 9.44 11.03 18.63
N LEU A 111 8.78 11.86 17.82
CA LEU A 111 8.55 13.26 18.19
C LEU A 111 7.39 13.36 19.20
N PRO A 112 7.59 13.93 20.41
CA PRO A 112 6.57 13.90 21.47
C PRO A 112 5.22 14.52 21.09
N HIS A 113 5.21 15.53 20.20
CA HIS A 113 3.98 16.18 19.76
C HIS A 113 3.22 15.39 18.69
N ASN A 114 3.88 14.47 17.98
CA ASN A 114 3.26 13.59 16.99
C ASN A 114 2.85 12.25 17.59
N ALA A 115 3.68 11.68 18.46
CA ALA A 115 3.44 10.38 19.07
C ALA A 115 2.14 10.33 19.88
N ARG A 116 1.71 11.46 20.46
CA ARG A 116 0.45 11.55 21.22
C ARG A 116 -0.82 11.43 20.36
N LYS A 117 -0.70 11.48 19.03
CA LYS A 117 -1.84 11.40 18.11
C LYS A 117 -2.17 9.96 17.68
N TRP A 118 -1.35 8.99 18.07
CA TRP A 118 -1.41 7.60 17.60
C TRP A 118 -1.24 6.65 18.79
#